data_AF-A0A520JSW2-F1
#
_entry.id   AF-A0A520JSW2-F1
#
_cell.length_a   1.000
_cell.length_b   1.000
_cell.length_c   1.000
_cell.angle_alpha   90.00
_cell.angle_beta   90.00
_cell.angle_gamma   90.00
#
_symmetry.space_group_name_H-M   'P 1'
#
loop_
_entity.id
_entity.type
_entity.pdbx_description
1 polymer ?
#
loop_
_entity_poly.entity_id
_entity_poly.type
_entity_poly.pdbx_seq_one_letter_code
_entity_poly.pdbx_strand_id
1 'polypeptide(L)'
;MTSEFLPELLQEYIKFCNIREKAKKTNIIDLSSCSWLYPTSLLLLVNFLRDNKDSMKCVPPINNNVSNYISIIMKGNYSRGGTYMPITNLPKDGNLQEDAINDLQNLYDYGKDYGGANFFIFLIGELIGNIYEHSEFSNASMMAQIYK
;
A
#
# COMPACT_ATOMS: atom_id res chain seq x y z
N MET A 1 -23.63 25.14 9.29
CA MET A 1 -22.82 23.92 9.17
C MET A 1 -21.53 24.30 8.48
N THR A 2 -20.46 24.50 9.25
CA THR A 2 -19.11 24.66 8.72
C THR A 2 -18.71 23.36 8.04
N SER A 3 -18.28 23.45 6.78
CA SER A 3 -17.67 22.35 6.04
C SER A 3 -16.44 21.88 6.80
N GLU A 4 -16.59 20.91 7.70
CA GLU A 4 -15.45 20.24 8.33
C GLU A 4 -14.65 19.55 7.23
N PHE A 5 -13.43 20.02 7.04
CA PHE A 5 -12.51 19.46 6.08
C PHE A 5 -12.19 18.03 6.52
N LEU A 6 -12.68 17.03 5.78
CA LEU A 6 -12.40 15.63 6.07
C LEU A 6 -10.87 15.41 6.02
N PRO A 7 -10.27 14.66 6.97
CA PRO A 7 -8.87 14.31 6.88
C PRO A 7 -8.55 13.58 5.56
N GLU A 8 -7.41 13.91 4.95
CA GLU A 8 -6.98 13.33 3.66
C GLU A 8 -6.99 11.80 3.66
N LEU A 9 -6.54 11.19 4.77
CA LEU A 9 -6.57 9.75 4.96
C LEU A 9 -8.00 9.17 4.85
N LEU A 10 -8.98 9.87 5.44
CA LEU A 10 -10.38 9.45 5.41
C LEU A 10 -10.97 9.64 4.01
N GLN A 11 -10.61 10.72 3.31
CA GLN A 11 -11.02 10.93 1.92
C GLN A 11 -10.54 9.80 1.00
N GLU A 12 -9.26 9.41 1.16
CA GLU A 12 -8.65 8.33 0.40
C GLU A 12 -9.23 6.95 0.74
N TYR A 13 -9.62 6.73 2.00
CA TYR A 13 -10.39 5.53 2.38
C TYR A 13 -11.79 5.51 1.76
N ILE A 14 -12.53 6.62 1.80
CA ILE A 14 -13.87 6.75 1.20
C ILE A 14 -13.79 6.50 -0.32
N LYS A 15 -12.77 7.05 -0.98
CA LYS A 15 -12.51 6.82 -2.42
C LYS A 15 -12.33 5.33 -2.73
N PHE A 16 -11.52 4.61 -1.94
CA PHE A 16 -11.41 3.15 -2.07
C PHE A 16 -12.76 2.44 -1.90
N CYS A 17 -13.52 2.79 -0.85
CA CYS A 17 -14.84 2.22 -0.62
C CYS A 17 -15.78 2.44 -1.80
N ASN A 18 -15.81 3.63 -2.39
CA ASN A 18 -16.63 3.95 -3.56
C ASN A 18 -16.26 3.10 -4.78
N ILE A 19 -14.95 2.92 -5.04
CA ILE A 19 -14.46 2.03 -6.11
C ILE A 19 -14.94 0.60 -5.86
N ARG A 20 -14.75 0.09 -4.64
CA ARG A 20 -15.11 -1.28 -4.26
C ARG A 20 -16.61 -1.54 -4.41
N GLU A 21 -17.44 -0.64 -3.90
CA GLU A 21 -18.90 -0.80 -3.96
C GLU A 21 -19.45 -0.64 -5.38
N LYS A 22 -18.85 0.23 -6.22
CA LYS A 22 -19.17 0.29 -7.65
C LYS A 22 -18.80 -1.03 -8.34
N ALA A 23 -17.59 -1.53 -8.10
CA ALA A 23 -17.10 -2.77 -8.70
C ALA A 23 -17.97 -3.98 -8.37
N LYS A 24 -18.42 -4.12 -7.11
CA LYS A 24 -19.35 -5.18 -6.71
C LYS A 24 -20.69 -5.13 -7.48
N LYS A 25 -21.17 -3.93 -7.83
CA LYS A 25 -22.43 -3.75 -8.57
C LYS A 25 -22.27 -3.96 -10.07
N THR A 26 -21.15 -3.54 -10.64
CA THR A 26 -20.93 -3.53 -12.10
C THR A 26 -20.08 -4.71 -12.59
N ASN A 27 -19.50 -5.48 -11.67
CA ASN A 27 -18.48 -6.51 -11.94
C ASN A 27 -17.25 -5.97 -12.73
N ILE A 28 -16.95 -4.68 -12.55
CA ILE A 28 -15.86 -3.97 -13.24
C ILE A 28 -15.15 -3.07 -12.22
N ILE A 29 -13.84 -3.25 -12.08
CA ILE A 29 -12.98 -2.36 -11.28
C ILE A 29 -12.55 -1.21 -12.19
N ASP A 30 -13.28 -0.10 -12.13
CA ASP A 30 -13.06 1.06 -13.00
C ASP A 30 -12.21 2.14 -12.32
N LEU A 31 -10.95 2.24 -12.73
CA LEU A 31 -10.00 3.23 -12.22
C LEU A 31 -9.77 4.40 -13.19
N SER A 32 -10.52 4.48 -14.29
CA SER A 32 -10.30 5.48 -15.35
C SER A 32 -10.35 6.92 -14.85
N SER A 33 -11.19 7.19 -13.84
CA SER A 33 -11.33 8.49 -13.18
C SER A 33 -10.23 8.85 -12.18
N CYS A 34 -9.34 7.90 -11.84
CA CYS A 34 -8.28 8.14 -10.86
C CYS A 34 -7.10 8.88 -11.52
N SER A 35 -7.02 10.19 -11.30
CA SER A 35 -5.88 11.01 -11.73
C SER A 35 -4.65 10.86 -10.82
N TRP A 36 -4.87 10.41 -9.58
CA TRP A 36 -3.86 10.18 -8.54
C TRP A 36 -4.36 9.13 -7.52
N LEU A 37 -3.44 8.38 -6.92
CA LEU A 37 -3.71 7.46 -5.81
C LEU A 37 -2.63 7.63 -4.75
N TYR A 38 -3.03 7.88 -3.51
CA TYR A 38 -2.10 7.88 -2.39
C TYR A 38 -1.72 6.45 -2.01
N PRO A 39 -0.53 6.26 -1.40
CA PRO A 39 -0.12 4.95 -0.88
C PRO A 39 -1.18 4.25 -0.02
N THR A 40 -1.90 5.00 0.80
CA THR A 40 -2.93 4.49 1.71
C THR A 40 -4.15 3.91 0.98
N SER A 41 -4.66 4.60 -0.05
CA SER A 41 -5.69 4.02 -0.94
C SER A 41 -5.15 2.88 -1.78
N LEU A 42 -3.91 3.02 -2.26
CA LEU A 42 -3.34 2.05 -3.17
C LEU A 42 -3.12 0.70 -2.50
N LEU A 43 -2.66 0.67 -1.25
CA LEU A 43 -2.47 -0.57 -0.49
C LEU A 43 -3.78 -1.35 -0.37
N LEU A 44 -4.88 -0.67 -0.04
CA LEU A 44 -6.22 -1.27 0.05
C LEU A 44 -6.72 -1.74 -1.33
N LEU A 45 -6.53 -0.90 -2.35
CA LEU A 45 -6.96 -1.19 -3.71
C LEU A 45 -6.20 -2.39 -4.30
N VAL A 46 -4.92 -2.55 -4.00
CA VAL A 46 -4.11 -3.66 -4.53
C VAL A 46 -4.57 -5.00 -3.98
N ASN A 47 -4.89 -5.09 -2.69
CA ASN A 47 -5.47 -6.31 -2.14
C ASN A 47 -6.78 -6.65 -2.86
N PHE A 48 -7.65 -5.65 -3.05
CA PHE A 48 -8.89 -5.84 -3.79
C PHE A 48 -8.67 -6.27 -5.26
N LEU A 49 -7.68 -5.69 -5.95
CA LEU A 49 -7.31 -6.06 -7.31
C LEU A 49 -6.76 -7.49 -7.39
N ARG A 50 -5.94 -7.91 -6.42
CA ARG A 50 -5.38 -9.27 -6.36
C ARG A 50 -6.48 -10.30 -6.15
N ASP A 51 -7.37 -10.06 -5.20
CA ASP A 51 -8.47 -10.97 -4.85
C ASP A 51 -9.47 -11.16 -6.00
N ASN A 52 -9.56 -10.20 -6.91
CA ASN A 52 -10.54 -10.19 -8.01
C ASN A 52 -9.93 -10.25 -9.41
N LYS A 53 -8.64 -10.57 -9.52
CA LYS A 53 -7.89 -10.55 -10.79
C LYS A 53 -8.54 -11.43 -11.88
N ASP A 54 -9.07 -12.58 -11.48
CA ASP A 54 -9.63 -13.57 -12.40
C ASP A 54 -11.17 -13.50 -12.51
N SER A 55 -11.83 -12.72 -11.63
CA SER A 55 -13.30 -12.63 -11.54
C SER A 55 -13.87 -11.33 -12.09
N MET A 56 -13.08 -10.25 -12.12
CA MET A 56 -13.52 -8.91 -12.54
C MET A 56 -12.60 -8.30 -13.59
N LYS A 57 -13.20 -7.62 -14.57
CA LYS A 57 -12.45 -6.79 -15.51
C LYS A 57 -11.95 -5.53 -14.81
N CYS A 58 -10.68 -5.19 -14.98
CA CYS A 58 -10.10 -3.93 -14.49
C CYS A 58 -9.89 -2.94 -15.65
N VAL A 59 -10.37 -1.70 -15.48
CA VAL A 59 -10.11 -0.58 -16.39
C VAL A 59 -9.04 0.31 -15.73
N PRO A 60 -7.87 0.50 -16.35
CA PRO A 60 -6.78 1.26 -15.74
C PRO A 60 -7.06 2.77 -15.71
N PRO A 61 -6.32 3.54 -14.90
CA PRO A 61 -6.31 5.01 -14.96
C PRO A 61 -5.97 5.54 -16.35
N ILE A 62 -6.61 6.64 -16.74
CA ILE A 62 -6.30 7.34 -18.01
C ILE A 62 -4.88 7.94 -17.95
N ASN A 63 -4.43 8.34 -16.76
CA ASN A 63 -3.07 8.83 -16.58
C ASN A 63 -2.07 7.68 -16.65
N ASN A 64 -1.26 7.65 -17.71
CA ASN A 64 -0.24 6.63 -17.95
C ASN A 64 0.78 6.52 -16.80
N ASN A 65 1.12 7.61 -16.12
CA ASN A 65 2.06 7.55 -14.99
C ASN A 65 1.45 6.78 -13.81
N VAL A 66 0.18 7.02 -13.51
CA VAL A 66 -0.55 6.31 -12.44
C VAL A 66 -0.77 4.85 -12.83
N SER A 67 -1.18 4.59 -14.07
CA SER A 67 -1.34 3.23 -14.59
C SER A 67 -0.03 2.44 -14.51
N ASN A 68 1.10 3.04 -14.91
CA ASN A 68 2.42 2.42 -14.81
C ASN A 68 2.81 2.16 -13.36
N TYR A 69 2.57 3.12 -12.46
CA TYR A 69 2.85 2.96 -11.03
C TYR A 69 2.07 1.79 -10.41
N ILE A 70 0.76 1.70 -10.68
CA ILE A 70 -0.06 0.54 -10.26
C ILE A 70 0.50 -0.75 -10.85
N SER A 71 0.85 -0.77 -12.15
CA SER A 71 1.42 -1.96 -12.78
C SER A 71 2.74 -2.40 -12.14
N ILE A 72 3.62 -1.46 -11.79
CA ILE A 72 4.92 -1.75 -11.15
C ILE A 72 4.68 -2.37 -9.77
N ILE A 73 3.82 -1.74 -8.97
CA ILE A 73 3.48 -2.20 -7.64
C ILE A 73 2.79 -3.57 -7.65
N MET A 74 1.92 -3.82 -8.63
CA MET A 74 1.22 -5.10 -8.78
C MET A 74 2.14 -6.24 -9.24
N LYS A 75 3.12 -5.95 -10.12
CA LYS A 75 4.02 -6.96 -10.68
C LYS A 75 5.22 -7.28 -9.78
N GLY A 76 5.50 -6.46 -8.76
CA GLY A 76 6.61 -6.67 -7.84
C GLY A 76 8.00 -6.43 -8.46
N ASN A 77 8.08 -5.85 -9.66
CA ASN A 77 9.34 -5.52 -10.30
C ASN A 77 9.89 -4.22 -9.70
N TYR A 78 10.89 -4.32 -8.83
CA TYR A 78 11.60 -3.16 -8.28
C TYR A 78 13.11 -3.29 -8.50
N SER A 79 13.76 -2.15 -8.69
CA SER A 79 15.21 -2.05 -8.71
C SER A 79 15.73 -1.74 -7.31
N ARG A 80 16.69 -2.51 -6.81
CA ARG A 80 17.45 -2.16 -5.59
C ARG A 80 18.06 -0.76 -5.74
N GLY A 81 17.84 0.11 -4.75
CA GLY A 81 18.26 1.52 -4.77
C GLY A 81 17.21 2.53 -5.26
N GLY A 82 15.95 2.11 -5.46
CA GLY A 82 14.84 3.00 -5.79
C GLY A 82 14.35 3.84 -4.60
N THR A 83 13.38 4.73 -4.84
CA THR A 83 12.69 5.52 -3.80
C THR A 83 11.40 4.88 -3.32
N TYR A 84 11.16 3.61 -3.64
CA TYR A 84 9.95 2.90 -3.25
C TYR A 84 10.25 1.43 -2.95
N MET A 85 9.47 0.88 -2.03
CA MET A 85 9.33 -0.55 -1.78
C MET A 85 7.96 -0.97 -2.34
N PRO A 86 7.89 -1.98 -3.21
CA PRO A 86 6.62 -2.47 -3.75
C PRO A 86 5.76 -3.07 -2.64
N ILE A 87 4.52 -3.48 -2.97
CA ILE A 87 3.66 -4.15 -2.00
C ILE A 87 4.22 -5.54 -1.71
N THR A 88 4.83 -5.66 -0.53
CA THR A 88 5.40 -6.89 0.02
C THR A 88 4.38 -7.51 0.96
N ASN A 89 4.07 -8.79 0.74
CA ASN A 89 3.19 -9.53 1.64
C ASN A 89 3.94 -9.86 2.93
N LEU A 90 3.29 -9.63 4.05
CA LEU A 90 3.79 -10.02 5.35
C LEU A 90 3.31 -11.45 5.65
N PRO A 91 4.23 -12.40 5.86
CA PRO A 91 3.91 -13.82 6.05
C PRO A 91 3.22 -14.03 7.39
N LYS A 92 2.25 -14.94 7.50
CA LYS A 92 1.59 -15.21 8.79
C LYS A 92 2.53 -15.74 9.87
N ASP A 93 3.61 -16.40 9.46
CA ASP A 93 4.71 -16.78 10.34
C ASP A 93 5.64 -15.58 10.52
N GLY A 94 5.62 -14.97 11.69
CA GLY A 94 6.38 -13.76 12.02
C GLY A 94 7.89 -13.90 11.84
N ASN A 95 8.44 -15.11 11.77
CA ASN A 95 9.88 -15.33 11.54
C ASN A 95 10.36 -14.92 10.13
N LEU A 96 9.43 -14.75 9.19
CA LEU A 96 9.75 -14.40 7.79
C LEU A 96 9.60 -12.89 7.51
N GLN A 97 9.33 -12.07 8.52
CA GLN A 97 9.19 -10.62 8.37
C GLN A 97 10.53 -9.87 8.26
N GLU A 98 11.64 -10.53 8.61
CA GLU A 98 12.98 -9.93 8.64
C GLU A 98 13.38 -9.37 7.27
N ASP A 99 13.08 -10.08 6.18
CA ASP A 99 13.41 -9.62 4.82
C ASP A 99 12.67 -8.33 4.45
N ALA A 100 11.39 -8.21 4.83
CA ALA A 100 10.59 -7.03 4.56
C ALA A 100 11.05 -5.82 5.39
N ILE A 101 11.45 -6.06 6.65
CA ILE A 101 12.05 -5.03 7.51
C ILE A 101 13.42 -4.62 6.98
N ASN A 102 14.26 -5.56 6.52
CA ASN A 102 15.57 -5.27 5.93
C ASN A 102 15.46 -4.44 4.65
N ASP A 103 14.49 -4.75 3.78
CA ASP A 103 14.20 -3.95 2.59
C ASP A 103 13.76 -2.53 2.94
N LEU A 104 12.94 -2.38 3.99
CA LEU A 104 12.55 -1.07 4.51
C LEU A 104 13.77 -0.32 5.07
N GLN A 105 14.64 -0.98 5.83
CA GLN A 105 15.85 -0.36 6.38
C GLN A 105 16.78 0.15 5.29
N ASN A 106 17.00 -0.66 4.26
CA ASN A 106 17.81 -0.28 3.09
C ASN A 106 17.23 0.95 2.37
N LEU A 107 15.90 1.02 2.26
CA LEU A 107 15.23 2.15 1.62
C LEU A 107 15.53 3.47 2.37
N TYR A 108 15.54 3.44 3.71
CA TYR A 108 15.70 4.62 4.57
C TYR A 108 17.14 4.86 5.06
N ASP A 109 18.16 4.33 4.38
CA ASP A 109 19.58 4.42 4.79
C ASP A 109 19.77 4.08 6.29
N TYR A 110 19.11 3.02 6.73
CA TYR A 110 19.09 2.59 8.13
C TYR A 110 18.73 3.75 9.08
N GLY A 111 17.71 4.53 8.76
CA GLY A 111 17.16 5.56 9.66
C GLY A 111 18.10 6.72 9.99
N LYS A 112 19.19 6.91 9.24
CA LYS A 112 20.19 7.96 9.49
C LYS A 112 19.58 9.37 9.60
N ASP A 113 18.55 9.64 8.81
CA ASP A 113 17.85 10.93 8.76
C ASP A 113 16.66 11.04 9.72
N TYR A 114 16.31 9.96 10.45
CA TYR A 114 15.07 9.84 11.23
C TYR A 114 15.32 9.56 12.72
N GLY A 115 16.34 10.20 13.30
CA GLY A 115 16.72 10.00 14.70
C GLY A 115 17.65 8.80 14.93
N GLY A 116 18.18 8.21 13.86
CA GLY A 116 19.08 7.05 13.87
C GLY A 116 18.36 5.73 13.59
N ALA A 117 19.12 4.72 13.13
CA ALA A 117 18.61 3.39 12.78
C ALA A 117 17.63 2.82 13.79
N ASN A 118 17.99 2.92 15.06
CA ASN A 118 17.26 2.26 16.12
C ASN A 118 15.83 2.80 16.25
N PHE A 119 15.60 4.11 16.27
CA PHE A 119 14.28 4.65 16.60
C PHE A 119 13.22 4.32 15.54
N PHE A 120 13.53 4.57 14.27
CA PHE A 120 12.60 4.29 13.17
C PHE A 120 12.31 2.78 13.07
N ILE A 121 13.34 1.94 13.22
CA ILE A 121 13.18 0.48 13.16
C ILE A 121 12.34 -0.02 14.34
N PHE A 122 12.60 0.47 15.57
CA PHE A 122 11.80 0.10 16.74
C PHE A 122 10.33 0.46 16.53
N LEU A 123 10.03 1.69 16.11
CA LEU A 123 8.65 2.12 15.92
C LEU A 123 7.91 1.24 14.90
N ILE A 124 8.53 0.96 13.75
CA ILE A 124 7.93 0.10 12.73
C ILE A 124 7.80 -1.34 13.22
N GLY A 125 8.83 -1.86 13.90
CA GLY A 125 8.82 -3.19 14.50
C GLY A 125 7.68 -3.37 15.49
N GLU A 126 7.45 -2.40 16.38
CA GLU A 126 6.33 -2.42 17.33
C GLU A 126 4.97 -2.37 16.62
N LEU A 127 4.82 -1.57 15.56
CA LEU A 127 3.57 -1.53 14.79
C LEU A 127 3.29 -2.86 14.08
N ILE A 128 4.31 -3.49 13.52
CA ILE A 128 4.20 -4.82 12.89
C ILE A 128 3.89 -5.87 13.96
N GLY A 129 4.64 -5.89 15.07
CA GLY A 129 4.43 -6.79 16.20
C GLY A 129 3.00 -6.74 16.71
N ASN A 130 2.44 -5.54 16.90
CA ASN A 130 1.04 -5.35 17.29
C ASN A 130 0.04 -5.98 16.30
N ILE A 131 0.31 -5.94 14.98
CA ILE A 131 -0.55 -6.60 13.99
C ILE A 131 -0.50 -8.12 14.20
N TYR A 132 0.68 -8.71 14.40
CA TYR A 132 0.82 -10.14 14.59
C TYR A 132 0.28 -10.66 15.93
N GLU A 133 0.48 -9.89 17.00
CA GLU A 133 0.10 -10.29 18.35
C GLU A 133 -1.38 -10.05 18.65
N HIS A 134 -1.99 -9.04 18.01
CA HIS A 134 -3.32 -8.56 18.38
C HIS A 134 -4.34 -8.52 17.25
N SER A 135 -3.97 -8.85 16.01
CA SER A 135 -4.92 -8.89 14.89
C SER A 135 -5.06 -10.29 14.30
N GLU A 136 -6.30 -10.76 14.16
CA GLU A 136 -6.59 -11.86 13.24
C GLU A 136 -6.65 -11.31 11.81
N PHE A 137 -5.73 -11.73 10.94
CA PHE A 137 -5.73 -11.32 9.54
C PHE A 137 -5.60 -12.48 8.56
N SER A 138 -6.27 -12.37 7.41
CA SER A 138 -6.08 -13.25 6.26
C SER A 138 -4.98 -12.76 5.33
N ASN A 139 -4.82 -11.43 5.22
CA ASN A 139 -3.86 -10.75 4.37
C ASN A 139 -3.16 -9.65 5.18
N ALA A 140 -1.82 -9.61 5.12
CA ALA A 140 -1.03 -8.50 5.61
C ALA A 140 -0.02 -8.10 4.54
N SER A 141 0.19 -6.80 4.37
CA SER A 141 1.11 -6.28 3.36
C SER A 141 1.64 -4.92 3.78
N MET A 142 2.84 -4.60 3.30
CA MET A 142 3.47 -3.30 3.50
C MET A 142 3.92 -2.71 2.17
N MET A 143 3.96 -1.38 2.12
CA MET A 143 4.60 -0.62 1.04
C MET A 143 5.27 0.60 1.64
N ALA A 144 6.30 1.11 0.98
CA ALA A 144 6.98 2.33 1.41
C ALA A 144 7.39 3.17 0.21
N GLN A 145 7.44 4.49 0.41
CA GLN A 145 7.91 5.43 -0.60
C GLN A 145 8.58 6.62 0.08
N ILE A 146 9.74 7.01 -0.43
CA ILE A 146 10.47 8.20 -0.05
C ILE A 146 10.17 9.31 -1.06
N TYR A 147 9.71 10.44 -0.55
CA TYR A 147 9.59 11.68 -1.32
C TYR A 147 10.87 12.49 -1.07
N LYS A 148 11.58 12.82 -2.16
CA LYS A 148 12.76 13.70 -2.13
C LYS A 148 12.37 15.10 -2.60
#